data_AF-A0A920Q2E2-F1
#
_entry.id   AF-A0A920Q2E2-F1
#
_cell.length_a   1.000
_cell.length_b   1.000
_cell.length_c   1.000
_cell.angle_alpha   90.00
_cell.angle_beta   90.00
_cell.angle_gamma   90.00
#
_symmetry.space_group_name_H-M   'P 1'
#
loop_
_entity.id
_entity.type
_entity.pdbx_description
1 polymer ?
#
loop_
_entity_poly.entity_id
_entity_poly.type
_entity_poly.pdbx_seq_one_letter_code
_entity_poly.pdbx_strand_id
1 'polypeptide(L)'
;MRRWILGARLRTLPAAVVPVIVGTSVAAGGGIIWWRAAAALVVALALQVATNYANDLSDGVRGTDGPQRVGPVRLVGSGMASSAEVRIAMLAAFAVAAVAGLTLAAAVTPWLLLVGGASIAAGWLYTGGPRPYGYLGLGELFVFTFFGLVATVGSAYIHQQEVPAVAWPAAVAVGFLACALLVVNNLRDRPADAESGKRTLAVRLGDRSTRSSTWCWWTGRWWWVRCVRCLDRGPCWS
;
A
#
# COMPACT_ATOMS: atom_id res chain seq x y z
N MET A 1 3.83 21.45 -12.61
CA MET A 1 4.10 20.01 -12.87
C MET A 1 4.89 19.34 -11.74
N ARG A 2 6.10 19.84 -11.40
CA ARG A 2 7.05 19.16 -10.48
C ARG A 2 6.49 18.85 -9.08
N ARG A 3 5.63 19.70 -8.53
CA ARG A 3 4.99 19.48 -7.22
C ARG A 3 4.12 18.21 -7.18
N TRP A 4 3.29 17.99 -8.19
CA TRP A 4 2.38 16.83 -8.23
C TRP A 4 3.13 15.49 -8.37
N ILE A 5 4.24 15.49 -9.09
CA ILE A 5 5.17 14.35 -9.21
C ILE A 5 5.78 14.01 -7.84
N LEU A 6 6.14 15.03 -7.03
CA LEU A 6 6.63 14.82 -5.67
C LEU A 6 5.53 14.22 -4.78
N GLY A 7 4.31 14.77 -4.81
CA GLY A 7 3.17 14.27 -4.04
C GLY A 7 2.73 12.85 -4.44
N ALA A 8 2.87 12.48 -5.71
CA ALA A 8 2.60 11.14 -6.21
C ALA A 8 3.61 10.08 -5.70
N ARG A 9 4.76 10.51 -5.15
CA ARG A 9 5.84 9.67 -4.61
C ARG A 9 6.24 8.53 -5.54
N LEU A 10 6.88 8.86 -6.66
CA LEU A 10 7.30 7.88 -7.69
C LEU A 10 8.06 6.67 -7.14
N ARG A 11 8.82 6.85 -6.04
CA ARG A 11 9.56 5.77 -5.38
C ARG A 11 8.68 4.68 -4.77
N THR A 12 7.38 4.93 -4.53
CA THR A 12 6.43 3.92 -4.03
C THR A 12 5.64 3.24 -5.14
N LEU A 13 5.66 3.77 -6.37
CA LEU A 13 4.93 3.18 -7.51
C LEU A 13 5.37 1.74 -7.87
N PRO A 14 6.64 1.32 -7.72
CA PRO A 14 7.02 -0.07 -7.94
C PRO A 14 6.19 -1.07 -7.12
N ALA A 15 5.73 -0.69 -5.91
CA ALA A 15 4.86 -1.54 -5.10
C ALA A 15 3.52 -1.84 -5.78
N ALA A 16 2.99 -0.92 -6.58
CA ALA A 16 1.75 -1.10 -7.35
C ALA A 16 1.97 -1.79 -8.70
N VAL A 17 3.14 -1.59 -9.33
CA VAL A 17 3.46 -2.13 -10.67
C VAL A 17 3.80 -3.62 -10.61
N VAL A 18 4.63 -4.02 -9.65
CA VAL A 18 5.14 -5.41 -9.53
C VAL A 18 4.01 -6.45 -9.43
N PRO A 19 2.99 -6.29 -8.57
CA PRO A 19 1.87 -7.23 -8.49
C PRO A 19 1.16 -7.45 -9.83
N VAL A 20 0.94 -6.36 -10.59
CA VAL A 20 0.25 -6.42 -11.88
C VAL A 20 1.09 -7.18 -12.91
N ILE A 21 2.38 -6.85 -13.02
CA ILE A 21 3.29 -7.54 -13.94
C ILE A 21 3.38 -9.04 -13.60
N VAL A 22 3.56 -9.38 -12.32
CA VAL A 22 3.68 -10.77 -11.87
C VAL A 22 2.38 -11.53 -12.14
N GLY A 23 1.23 -10.96 -11.80
CA GLY A 23 -0.08 -11.57 -12.04
C GLY A 23 -0.36 -11.81 -13.54
N THR A 24 -0.10 -10.80 -14.37
CA THR A 24 -0.24 -10.91 -15.84
C THR A 24 0.73 -11.95 -16.42
N SER A 25 1.97 -12.01 -15.92
CA SER A 25 2.96 -12.99 -16.39
C SER A 25 2.57 -14.43 -16.04
N VAL A 26 1.99 -14.63 -14.85
CA VAL A 26 1.48 -15.94 -14.43
C VAL A 26 0.33 -16.43 -15.34
N ALA A 27 -0.49 -15.51 -15.86
CA ALA A 27 -1.56 -15.83 -16.78
C ALA A 27 -1.10 -16.06 -18.24
N ALA A 28 0.18 -15.85 -18.55
CA ALA A 28 0.69 -15.89 -19.92
C ALA A 28 0.43 -17.23 -20.64
N GLY A 29 0.41 -18.34 -19.91
CA GLY A 29 0.12 -19.67 -20.46
C GLY A 29 -1.28 -19.83 -21.06
N GLY A 30 -2.25 -19.00 -20.62
CA GLY A 30 -3.59 -18.95 -21.20
C GLY A 30 -3.77 -17.89 -22.30
N GLY A 31 -2.79 -17.01 -22.49
CA GLY A 31 -2.88 -15.85 -23.37
C GLY A 31 -3.14 -14.54 -22.62
N ILE A 32 -2.48 -13.47 -23.06
CA ILE A 32 -2.54 -12.15 -22.41
C ILE A 32 -3.49 -11.24 -23.17
N ILE A 33 -4.49 -10.72 -22.46
CA ILE A 33 -5.35 -9.64 -22.96
C ILE A 33 -4.75 -8.31 -22.52
N TRP A 34 -3.94 -7.72 -23.40
CA TRP A 34 -3.10 -6.56 -23.11
C TRP A 34 -3.87 -5.33 -22.61
N TRP A 35 -5.04 -5.04 -23.17
CA TRP A 35 -5.82 -3.89 -22.74
C TRP A 35 -6.32 -4.07 -21.29
N ARG A 36 -6.61 -5.30 -20.85
CA ARG A 36 -7.01 -5.60 -19.46
C ARG A 36 -5.83 -5.45 -18.50
N ALA A 37 -4.64 -5.90 -18.89
CA ALA A 37 -3.41 -5.66 -18.13
C ALA A 37 -3.13 -4.15 -17.97
N ALA A 38 -3.27 -3.38 -19.06
CA ALA A 38 -3.10 -1.94 -19.03
C ALA A 38 -4.13 -1.26 -18.11
N ALA A 39 -5.40 -1.66 -18.17
CA ALA A 39 -6.43 -1.14 -17.28
C ALA A 39 -6.16 -1.48 -15.81
N ALA A 40 -5.70 -2.70 -15.50
CA ALA A 40 -5.34 -3.10 -14.14
C ALA A 40 -4.13 -2.29 -13.62
N LEU A 41 -3.15 -2.02 -14.47
CA LEU A 41 -2.03 -1.16 -14.14
C LEU A 41 -2.48 0.28 -13.84
N VAL A 42 -3.41 0.82 -14.62
CA VAL A 42 -4.01 2.13 -14.36
C VAL A 42 -4.72 2.14 -13.00
N VAL A 43 -5.52 1.12 -12.68
CA VAL A 43 -6.18 0.99 -11.37
C VAL A 43 -5.14 0.99 -10.24
N ALA A 44 -4.12 0.13 -10.34
CA ALA A 44 -3.10 -0.02 -9.30
C ALA A 44 -2.32 1.29 -9.06
N LEU A 45 -1.87 1.94 -10.14
CA LEU A 45 -1.14 3.21 -10.06
C LEU A 45 -2.04 4.33 -9.52
N ALA A 46 -3.27 4.44 -10.01
CA ALA A 46 -4.21 5.48 -9.58
C ALA A 46 -4.56 5.36 -8.09
N LEU A 47 -4.81 4.14 -7.59
CA LEU A 47 -5.02 3.90 -6.16
C LEU A 47 -3.78 4.20 -5.32
N GLN A 48 -2.58 3.85 -5.79
CA GLN A 48 -1.33 4.18 -5.10
C GLN A 48 -1.10 5.69 -5.02
N VAL A 49 -1.39 6.42 -6.10
CA VAL A 49 -1.30 7.89 -6.12
C VAL A 49 -2.36 8.53 -5.23
N ALA A 50 -3.60 8.04 -5.28
CA ALA A 50 -4.70 8.52 -4.45
C ALA A 50 -4.37 8.38 -2.96
N THR A 51 -3.87 7.21 -2.54
CA THR A 51 -3.45 6.95 -1.15
C THR A 51 -2.25 7.79 -0.73
N ASN A 52 -1.32 8.09 -1.64
CA ASN A 52 -0.20 9.00 -1.39
C ASN A 52 -0.69 10.43 -1.12
N TYR A 53 -1.63 10.95 -1.92
CA TYR A 53 -2.24 12.27 -1.70
C TYR A 53 -3.11 12.31 -0.43
N ALA A 54 -3.86 11.24 -0.15
CA ALA A 54 -4.66 11.12 1.06
C ALA A 54 -3.77 11.17 2.32
N ASN A 55 -2.62 10.48 2.30
CA ASN A 55 -1.60 10.56 3.33
C ASN A 55 -1.01 11.97 3.50
N ASP A 56 -0.75 12.67 2.39
CA ASP A 56 -0.22 14.04 2.42
C ASP A 56 -1.21 15.02 3.04
N LEU A 57 -2.48 14.93 2.61
CA LEU A 57 -3.58 15.74 3.13
C LEU A 57 -3.82 15.50 4.62
N SER A 58 -3.92 14.24 5.05
CA SER A 58 -4.24 13.87 6.43
C SER A 58 -3.17 14.35 7.41
N ASP A 59 -1.90 14.16 7.06
CA ASP A 59 -0.79 14.58 7.91
C ASP A 59 -0.55 16.10 7.90
N GLY A 60 -0.71 16.75 6.74
CA GLY A 60 -0.61 18.21 6.64
C GLY A 60 -1.67 18.94 7.45
N VAL A 61 -2.90 18.42 7.49
CA VAL A 61 -3.98 18.97 8.33
C VAL A 61 -3.75 18.70 9.83
N ARG A 62 -3.14 17.56 10.17
CA ARG A 62 -2.85 17.18 11.57
C ARG A 62 -1.59 17.82 12.15
N GLY A 63 -0.83 18.58 11.35
CA GLY A 63 0.39 19.26 11.79
C GLY A 63 1.55 18.32 12.10
N THR A 64 1.54 17.09 11.59
CA THR A 64 2.63 16.11 11.78
C THR A 64 3.82 16.36 10.84
N ASP A 65 3.74 17.38 9.99
CA ASP A 65 4.74 17.78 9.00
C ASP A 65 5.55 19.01 9.43
N GLY A 66 6.31 18.87 10.53
CA GLY A 66 7.24 19.91 10.98
C GLY A 66 8.56 19.95 10.20
N PRO A 67 9.36 21.03 10.35
CA PRO A 67 10.66 21.21 9.66
C PRO A 67 11.74 20.18 10.04
N GLN A 68 11.54 19.41 11.12
CA GLN A 68 12.43 18.35 11.60
C GLN A 68 12.30 17.03 10.79
N ARG A 69 11.43 16.98 9.78
CA ARG A 69 11.11 15.74 9.08
C ARG A 69 12.17 15.32 8.06
N VAL A 70 12.64 14.08 8.19
CA VAL A 70 13.66 13.45 7.32
C VAL A 70 13.06 12.81 6.04
N GLY A 71 11.73 12.75 5.94
CA GLY A 71 10.99 12.14 4.84
C GLY A 71 10.87 13.03 3.57
N PRO A 72 10.35 12.47 2.46
CA PRO A 72 10.14 13.24 1.24
C PRO A 72 9.18 14.42 1.46
N VAL A 73 9.45 15.53 0.77
CA VAL A 73 8.68 16.77 0.91
C VAL A 73 7.20 16.53 0.64
N ARG A 74 6.34 16.98 1.55
CA ARG A 74 4.88 16.91 1.42
C ARG A 74 4.29 18.19 0.89
N LEU A 75 3.21 18.07 0.14
CA LEU A 75 2.57 19.19 -0.54
C LEU A 75 1.90 20.16 0.43
N VAL A 76 1.10 19.64 1.36
CA VAL A 76 0.36 20.49 2.32
C VAL A 76 1.29 21.01 3.40
N GLY A 77 2.10 20.14 4.02
CA GLY A 77 3.01 20.53 5.10
C GLY A 77 4.10 21.55 4.71
N SER A 78 4.49 21.60 3.44
CA SER A 78 5.45 22.60 2.93
C SER A 78 4.80 23.88 2.39
N GLY A 79 3.47 23.96 2.37
CA GLY A 79 2.75 25.07 1.74
C GLY A 79 2.81 25.10 0.20
N MET A 80 3.35 24.05 -0.44
CA MET A 80 3.43 23.97 -1.91
C MET A 80 2.07 23.79 -2.60
N ALA A 81 1.07 23.29 -1.88
CA ALA A 81 -0.32 23.22 -2.31
C ALA A 81 -1.26 23.31 -1.10
N SER A 82 -2.45 23.89 -1.31
CA SER A 82 -3.50 23.92 -0.31
C SER A 82 -4.10 22.53 -0.06
N SER A 83 -4.70 22.35 1.12
CA SER A 83 -5.44 21.12 1.46
C SER A 83 -6.58 20.84 0.48
N ALA A 84 -7.25 21.89 -0.02
CA ALA A 84 -8.29 21.78 -1.03
C ALA A 84 -7.76 21.25 -2.37
N GLU A 85 -6.64 21.79 -2.87
CA GLU A 85 -6.01 21.33 -4.11
C GLU A 85 -5.59 19.85 -4.01
N VAL A 86 -4.97 19.44 -2.90
CA VAL A 86 -4.55 18.05 -2.70
C VAL A 86 -5.75 17.11 -2.56
N ARG A 87 -6.84 17.56 -1.94
CA ARG A 87 -8.10 16.80 -1.87
C ARG A 87 -8.69 16.57 -3.25
N ILE A 88 -8.69 17.58 -4.12
CA ILE A 88 -9.16 17.44 -5.51
C ILE A 88 -8.29 16.44 -6.28
N ALA A 89 -6.96 16.55 -6.16
CA ALA A 89 -6.03 15.62 -6.82
C ALA A 89 -6.22 14.17 -6.34
N MET A 90 -6.43 13.96 -5.03
CA MET A 90 -6.78 12.67 -4.45
C MET A 90 -8.08 12.11 -5.04
N LEU A 91 -9.15 12.90 -5.08
CA LEU A 91 -10.45 12.47 -5.62
C LEU A 91 -10.37 12.17 -7.12
N ALA A 92 -9.64 12.97 -7.88
CA ALA A 92 -9.40 12.71 -9.31
C ALA A 92 -8.67 11.37 -9.52
N ALA A 93 -7.67 11.05 -8.70
CA ALA A 93 -6.98 9.77 -8.78
C ALA A 93 -7.91 8.58 -8.42
N PHE A 94 -8.74 8.71 -7.39
CA PHE A 94 -9.77 7.70 -7.11
C PHE A 94 -10.79 7.55 -8.24
N ALA A 95 -11.19 8.65 -8.88
CA ALA A 95 -12.11 8.61 -10.02
C ALA A 95 -11.48 7.88 -11.22
N VAL A 96 -10.20 8.11 -11.53
CA VAL A 96 -9.47 7.37 -12.57
C VAL A 96 -9.44 5.87 -12.26
N ALA A 97 -9.14 5.51 -11.00
CA ALA A 97 -9.18 4.11 -10.56
C ALA A 97 -10.59 3.50 -10.70
N ALA A 98 -11.63 4.24 -10.33
CA ALA A 98 -13.01 3.79 -10.42
C ALA A 98 -13.43 3.57 -11.89
N VAL A 99 -13.12 4.51 -12.80
CA VAL A 99 -13.46 4.38 -14.22
C VAL A 99 -12.76 3.16 -14.83
N ALA A 100 -11.44 3.02 -14.63
CA ALA A 100 -10.70 1.87 -15.16
C ALA A 100 -11.17 0.54 -14.54
N GLY A 101 -11.49 0.54 -13.24
CA GLY A 101 -12.04 -0.63 -12.54
C GLY A 101 -13.44 -1.01 -13.03
N LEU A 102 -14.30 -0.03 -13.31
CA LEU A 102 -15.62 -0.24 -13.92
C LEU A 102 -15.50 -0.84 -15.33
N THR A 103 -14.55 -0.35 -16.14
CA THR A 103 -14.29 -0.93 -17.47
C THR A 103 -13.87 -2.39 -17.37
N LEU A 104 -13.01 -2.75 -16.41
CA LEU A 104 -12.63 -4.14 -16.16
C LEU A 104 -13.81 -5.00 -15.68
N ALA A 105 -14.61 -4.49 -14.74
CA ALA A 105 -15.77 -5.22 -14.24
C ALA A 105 -16.82 -5.48 -15.33
N ALA A 106 -17.06 -4.49 -16.20
CA ALA A 106 -17.98 -4.64 -17.32
C ALA A 106 -17.51 -5.68 -18.36
N ALA A 107 -16.20 -5.80 -18.57
CA ALA A 107 -15.64 -6.67 -19.61
C ALA A 107 -15.25 -8.08 -19.14
N VAL A 108 -15.03 -8.25 -17.84
CA VAL A 108 -14.62 -9.54 -17.24
C VAL A 108 -15.78 -10.12 -16.47
N THR A 109 -16.21 -9.46 -15.38
CA THR A 109 -17.27 -9.95 -14.50
C THR A 109 -17.70 -8.91 -13.46
N PRO A 110 -19.00 -8.83 -13.11
CA PRO A 110 -19.52 -7.85 -12.16
C PRO A 110 -18.97 -7.97 -10.74
N TRP A 111 -18.49 -9.13 -10.29
CA TRP A 111 -17.97 -9.27 -8.92
C TRP A 111 -16.69 -8.46 -8.69
N LEU A 112 -15.98 -8.06 -9.75
CA LEU A 112 -14.86 -7.12 -9.66
C LEU A 112 -15.28 -5.75 -9.11
N LEU A 113 -16.57 -5.39 -9.15
CA LEU A 113 -17.08 -4.20 -8.47
C LEU A 113 -16.90 -4.29 -6.96
N LEU A 114 -17.09 -5.48 -6.37
CA LEU A 114 -16.87 -5.70 -4.94
C LEU A 114 -15.38 -5.55 -4.60
N VAL A 115 -14.49 -6.10 -5.43
CA VAL A 115 -13.03 -5.97 -5.26
C VAL A 115 -12.57 -4.53 -5.41
N GLY A 116 -13.04 -3.83 -6.44
CA GLY A 116 -12.72 -2.43 -6.70
C GLY A 116 -13.23 -1.52 -5.59
N GLY A 117 -14.48 -1.72 -5.17
CA GLY A 117 -15.09 -1.00 -4.04
C GLY A 117 -14.32 -1.25 -2.74
N ALA A 118 -13.97 -2.51 -2.45
CA ALA A 118 -13.14 -2.85 -1.30
C ALA A 118 -11.76 -2.17 -1.38
N SER A 119 -11.13 -2.14 -2.56
CA SER A 119 -9.81 -1.52 -2.78
C SER A 119 -9.83 0.01 -2.65
N ILE A 120 -10.91 0.68 -3.08
CA ILE A 120 -11.10 2.12 -2.88
C ILE A 120 -11.34 2.43 -1.40
N ALA A 121 -12.24 1.69 -0.75
CA ALA A 121 -12.51 1.84 0.68
C ALA A 121 -11.24 1.61 1.51
N ALA A 122 -10.47 0.58 1.12
CA ALA A 122 -9.16 0.25 1.63
C ALA A 122 -8.14 1.39 1.46
N GLY A 123 -8.10 2.06 0.31
CA GLY A 123 -7.23 3.22 0.13
C GLY A 123 -7.67 4.42 0.99
N TRP A 124 -8.98 4.66 1.06
CA TRP A 124 -9.55 5.79 1.79
C TRP A 124 -9.36 5.67 3.30
N LEU A 125 -9.78 4.55 3.89
CA LEU A 125 -9.77 4.33 5.33
C LEU A 125 -8.36 4.08 5.89
N TYR A 126 -7.37 3.80 5.03
CA TYR A 126 -5.97 3.66 5.44
C TYR A 126 -5.42 4.96 6.04
N THR A 127 -5.92 6.10 5.57
CA THR A 127 -5.36 7.43 5.86
C THR A 127 -6.42 8.45 6.29
N GLY A 128 -7.65 8.28 5.81
CA GLY A 128 -8.81 9.11 6.09
C GLY A 128 -9.71 8.53 7.18
N GLY A 129 -10.50 9.42 7.80
CA GLY A 129 -11.42 9.08 8.89
C GLY A 129 -10.85 9.35 10.30
N PRO A 130 -11.68 9.17 11.34
CA PRO A 130 -11.32 9.49 12.73
C PRO A 130 -10.26 8.55 13.30
N ARG A 131 -10.13 7.32 12.79
CA ARG A 131 -9.13 6.31 13.23
C ARG A 131 -8.53 5.56 12.03
N PRO A 132 -7.59 6.18 11.29
CA PRO A 132 -6.95 5.52 10.15
C PRO A 132 -6.18 4.29 10.63
N TYR A 133 -6.43 3.12 10.05
CA TYR A 133 -5.79 1.88 10.52
C TYR A 133 -4.30 1.79 10.18
N GLY A 134 -3.79 2.63 9.27
CA GLY A 134 -2.36 2.84 9.13
C GLY A 134 -1.70 3.23 10.46
N TYR A 135 -2.44 3.91 11.35
CA TYR A 135 -1.93 4.36 12.66
C TYR A 135 -2.14 3.31 13.75
N LEU A 136 -2.83 2.21 13.43
CA LEU A 136 -3.11 1.08 14.32
C LEU A 136 -2.13 -0.09 14.14
N GLY A 137 -1.14 0.04 13.26
CA GLY A 137 -0.14 -1.01 13.01
C GLY A 137 -0.68 -2.18 12.18
N LEU A 138 -1.77 -1.97 11.43
CA LEU A 138 -2.36 -2.97 10.53
C LEU A 138 -1.93 -2.77 9.06
N GLY A 139 -0.94 -1.89 8.82
CA GLY A 139 -0.51 -1.53 7.47
C GLY A 139 0.10 -2.70 6.70
N GLU A 140 0.87 -3.55 7.37
CA GLU A 140 1.50 -4.72 6.76
C GLU A 140 0.46 -5.77 6.36
N LEU A 141 -0.52 -6.06 7.21
CA LEU A 141 -1.62 -6.97 6.85
C LEU A 141 -2.39 -6.45 5.63
N PHE A 142 -2.68 -5.15 5.63
CA PHE A 142 -3.34 -4.49 4.52
C PHE A 142 -2.56 -4.57 3.21
N VAL A 143 -1.27 -4.23 3.24
CA VAL A 143 -0.41 -4.27 2.05
C VAL A 143 -0.29 -5.71 1.55
N PHE A 144 -0.13 -6.68 2.43
CA PHE A 144 -0.13 -8.09 2.06
C PHE A 144 -1.42 -8.51 1.35
N THR A 145 -2.58 -8.14 1.89
CA THR A 145 -3.88 -8.49 1.29
C THR A 145 -4.11 -7.78 -0.03
N PHE A 146 -3.97 -6.46 -0.10
CA PHE A 146 -4.36 -5.70 -1.30
C PHE A 146 -3.28 -5.68 -2.38
N PHE A 147 -2.03 -5.46 -2.01
CA PHE A 147 -0.92 -5.43 -2.98
C PHE A 147 -0.39 -6.84 -3.27
N GLY A 148 -0.32 -7.71 -2.27
CA GLY A 148 0.07 -9.11 -2.48
C GLY A 148 -1.04 -9.89 -3.16
N LEU A 149 -2.08 -10.26 -2.41
CA LEU A 149 -3.13 -11.18 -2.87
C LEU A 149 -4.02 -10.57 -3.96
N VAL A 150 -4.74 -9.49 -3.65
CA VAL A 150 -5.77 -8.93 -4.54
C VAL A 150 -5.17 -8.44 -5.85
N ALA A 151 -4.11 -7.64 -5.82
CA ALA A 151 -3.51 -7.10 -7.04
C ALA A 151 -2.86 -8.18 -7.90
N THR A 152 -2.11 -9.12 -7.31
CA THR A 152 -1.43 -10.17 -8.09
C THR A 152 -2.42 -11.21 -8.63
N VAL A 153 -3.30 -11.76 -7.77
CA VAL A 153 -4.29 -12.76 -8.20
C VAL A 153 -5.33 -12.14 -9.12
N GLY A 154 -5.80 -10.93 -8.81
CA GLY A 154 -6.73 -10.19 -9.66
C GLY A 154 -6.15 -9.94 -11.06
N SER A 155 -4.87 -9.57 -11.15
CA SER A 155 -4.22 -9.35 -12.45
C SER A 155 -4.03 -10.64 -13.24
N ALA A 156 -3.93 -11.81 -12.60
CA ALA A 156 -4.01 -13.09 -13.31
C ALA A 156 -5.43 -13.40 -13.78
N TYR A 157 -6.43 -13.19 -12.90
CA TYR A 157 -7.84 -13.52 -13.14
C TYR A 157 -8.45 -12.76 -14.31
N ILE A 158 -8.15 -11.47 -14.48
CA ILE A 158 -8.76 -10.64 -15.53
C ILE A 158 -8.47 -11.13 -16.97
N HIS A 159 -7.46 -11.98 -17.17
CA HIS A 159 -7.15 -12.52 -18.48
C HIS A 159 -8.14 -13.62 -18.87
N GLN A 160 -8.15 -14.72 -18.12
CA GLN A 160 -8.89 -15.93 -18.49
C GLN A 160 -10.10 -16.23 -17.60
N GLN A 161 -10.42 -15.36 -16.62
CA GLN A 161 -11.43 -15.63 -15.59
C GLN A 161 -11.12 -16.88 -14.75
N GLU A 162 -9.87 -17.30 -14.76
CA GLU A 162 -9.33 -18.42 -14.00
C GLU A 162 -8.06 -17.95 -13.29
N VAL A 163 -7.77 -18.58 -12.15
CA VAL A 163 -6.57 -18.29 -11.37
C VAL A 163 -5.66 -19.50 -11.45
N PRO A 164 -4.53 -19.43 -12.18
CA PRO A 164 -3.52 -20.47 -12.16
C PRO A 164 -3.05 -20.74 -10.72
N ALA A 165 -2.84 -22.00 -10.35
CA ALA A 165 -2.42 -22.35 -8.99
C ALA A 165 -1.13 -21.62 -8.56
N VAL A 166 -0.22 -21.35 -9.51
CA VAL A 166 1.03 -20.61 -9.30
C VAL A 166 0.82 -19.12 -8.96
N ALA A 167 -0.35 -18.55 -9.22
CA ALA A 167 -0.66 -17.16 -8.87
C ALA A 167 -0.67 -16.94 -7.35
N TRP A 168 -1.11 -17.94 -6.57
CA TRP A 168 -1.17 -17.86 -5.11
C TRP A 168 0.21 -17.75 -4.44
N PRO A 169 1.17 -18.67 -4.67
CA PRO A 169 2.51 -18.52 -4.10
C PRO A 169 3.24 -17.28 -4.65
N ALA A 170 3.01 -16.89 -5.91
CA ALA A 170 3.55 -15.64 -6.46
C ALA A 170 3.00 -14.41 -5.73
N ALA A 171 1.69 -14.36 -5.48
CA ALA A 171 1.03 -13.29 -4.74
C ALA A 171 1.52 -13.18 -3.30
N VAL A 172 1.75 -14.32 -2.65
CA VAL A 172 2.34 -14.39 -1.31
C VAL A 172 3.76 -13.81 -1.32
N ALA A 173 4.62 -14.19 -2.27
CA ALA A 173 5.97 -13.66 -2.39
C ALA A 173 5.98 -12.14 -2.65
N VAL A 174 5.13 -11.67 -3.57
CA VAL A 174 4.96 -10.23 -3.85
C VAL A 174 4.45 -9.48 -2.62
N GLY A 175 3.47 -10.04 -1.91
CA GLY A 175 2.96 -9.49 -0.65
C GLY A 175 4.05 -9.36 0.40
N PHE A 176 4.92 -10.37 0.52
CA PHE A 176 6.06 -10.31 1.44
C PHE A 176 7.02 -9.16 1.11
N LEU A 177 7.35 -8.97 -0.16
CA LEU A 177 8.20 -7.88 -0.62
C LEU A 177 7.55 -6.51 -0.40
N ALA A 178 6.25 -6.38 -0.65
CA ALA A 178 5.51 -5.14 -0.44
C ALA A 178 5.47 -4.76 1.06
N CYS A 179 5.26 -5.74 1.94
CA CYS A 179 5.35 -5.55 3.39
C CYS A 179 6.76 -5.16 3.82
N ALA A 180 7.80 -5.81 3.29
CA ALA A 180 9.18 -5.45 3.59
C ALA A 180 9.49 -3.99 3.23
N LEU A 181 9.02 -3.54 2.06
CA LEU A 181 9.15 -2.15 1.62
C LEU A 181 8.42 -1.18 2.57
N LEU A 182 7.20 -1.53 3.02
CA LEU A 182 6.47 -0.74 4.00
C LEU A 182 7.21 -0.68 5.34
N VAL A 183 7.73 -1.81 5.83
CA VAL A 183 8.46 -1.87 7.10
C VAL A 183 9.73 -1.02 7.06
N VAL A 184 10.47 -1.03 5.95
CA VAL A 184 11.64 -0.14 5.77
C VAL A 184 11.23 1.33 5.84
N ASN A 185 10.12 1.71 5.20
CA ASN A 185 9.59 3.07 5.30
C ASN A 185 9.18 3.43 6.73
N ASN A 186 8.45 2.54 7.41
CA ASN A 186 8.02 2.73 8.80
C ASN A 186 9.23 2.81 9.76
N LEU A 187 10.30 2.06 9.48
CA LEU A 187 11.52 2.09 10.29
C LEU A 187 12.24 3.44 10.18
N ARG A 188 12.35 4.00 8.97
CA ARG A 188 12.95 5.32 8.76
C ARG A 188 12.17 6.41 9.48
N ASP A 189 10.84 6.33 9.43
CA ASP A 189 9.96 7.39 9.92
C ASP A 189 9.56 7.18 11.41
N ARG A 190 10.07 6.13 12.08
CA ARG A 190 9.77 5.78 13.48
C ARG A 190 9.91 6.92 14.50
N PRO A 191 11.00 7.71 14.54
CA PRO A 191 11.17 8.75 15.55
C PRO A 191 10.06 9.80 15.47
N ALA A 192 9.77 10.27 14.26
CA ALA A 192 8.69 11.23 14.00
C ALA A 192 7.28 10.63 14.21
N ASP A 193 7.09 9.35 13.88
CA ASP A 193 5.83 8.65 14.11
C ASP A 193 5.54 8.45 15.61
N ALA A 194 6.58 8.21 16.42
CA ALA A 194 6.44 8.10 17.87
C ALA A 194 6.08 9.45 18.53
N GLU A 195 6.74 10.54 18.11
CA GLU A 195 6.46 11.90 18.59
C GLU A 195 5.05 12.38 18.23
N SER A 196 4.52 11.97 17.07
CA SER A 196 3.16 12.29 16.62
C SER A 196 2.07 11.33 17.15
N GLY A 197 2.43 10.38 18.01
CA GLY A 197 1.49 9.44 18.64
C GLY A 197 0.97 8.32 17.73
N LYS A 198 1.58 8.10 16.55
CA LYS A 198 1.20 7.01 15.65
C LYS A 198 1.69 5.67 16.20
N ARG A 199 0.81 4.66 16.27
CA ARG A 199 1.14 3.32 16.77
C ARG A 199 1.32 2.32 15.64
N THR A 200 2.22 2.63 14.69
CA THR A 200 2.62 1.71 13.61
C THR A 200 3.27 0.45 14.19
N LEU A 201 3.34 -0.64 13.40
CA LEU A 201 3.96 -1.89 13.85
C LEU A 201 5.41 -1.65 14.28
N ALA A 202 6.15 -0.81 13.56
CA ALA A 202 7.50 -0.41 13.90
C ALA A 202 7.57 0.32 15.26
N VAL A 203 6.63 1.23 15.53
CA VAL A 203 6.52 1.92 16.83
C VAL A 203 6.20 0.95 17.97
N ARG A 204 5.34 -0.05 17.73
CA ARG A 204 4.98 -1.07 18.72
C ARG A 204 6.09 -2.09 18.99
N LEU A 205 6.88 -2.46 17.98
CA LEU A 205 7.87 -3.52 18.06
C LEU A 205 9.26 -3.08 18.54
N GLY A 206 9.62 -1.80 18.42
CA GLY A 206 10.99 -1.36 18.72
C GLY A 206 11.95 -1.50 17.52
N ASP A 207 13.08 -0.77 17.51
CA ASP A 207 14.00 -0.66 16.35
C ASP A 207 14.65 -2.03 16.02
N ARG A 208 15.17 -2.69 17.06
CA ARG A 208 15.85 -3.99 16.96
C ARG A 208 14.92 -5.11 16.46
N SER A 209 13.65 -5.10 16.86
CA SER A 209 12.66 -6.09 16.42
C SER A 209 12.10 -5.79 15.02
N THR A 210 11.95 -4.51 14.66
CA THR A 210 11.51 -4.09 13.32
C THR A 210 12.55 -4.43 12.23
N ARG A 211 13.85 -4.23 12.53
CA ARG A 211 14.95 -4.66 11.65
C ARG A 211 14.96 -6.18 11.43
N SER A 212 14.67 -6.94 12.49
CA SER A 212 14.60 -8.40 12.42
C SER A 212 13.39 -8.88 11.61
N SER A 213 12.23 -8.23 11.74
CA SER A 213 11.04 -8.52 10.94
C SER A 213 11.28 -8.25 9.45
N THR A 214 11.97 -7.15 9.10
CA THR A 214 12.32 -6.82 7.70
C THR A 214 13.06 -7.98 7.02
N TRP A 215 14.04 -8.57 7.71
CA TRP A 215 14.78 -9.74 7.23
C TRP A 215 13.89 -10.98 7.02
N CYS A 216 12.87 -11.18 7.85
CA CYS A 216 11.91 -12.28 7.70
C CYS A 216 10.97 -12.07 6.50
N TRP A 217 10.50 -10.85 6.27
CA TRP A 217 9.70 -10.49 5.10
C TRP A 217 10.51 -10.64 3.79
N TRP A 218 11.79 -10.28 3.79
CA TRP A 218 12.68 -10.46 2.64
C TRP A 218 13.01 -11.92 2.30
N THR A 219 13.10 -12.79 3.31
CA THR A 219 13.52 -14.19 3.12
C THR A 219 12.36 -15.18 3.02
N GLY A 220 11.12 -14.73 3.19
CA GLY A 220 9.94 -15.61 3.22
C GLY A 220 9.92 -16.62 4.37
N ARG A 221 10.85 -16.51 5.33
CA ARG A 221 10.92 -17.38 6.50
C ARG A 221 9.92 -16.92 7.56
N TRP A 222 8.79 -17.61 7.62
CA TRP A 222 7.88 -17.56 8.76
C TRP A 222 8.61 -17.97 10.06
N TRP A 223 8.68 -17.08 11.05
CA TRP A 223 9.07 -17.43 12.43
C TRP A 223 7.97 -17.05 13.41
N TRP A 224 6.92 -17.87 13.44
CA TRP A 224 5.90 -17.84 14.50
C TRP A 224 6.50 -18.13 15.89
N VAL A 225 7.67 -18.81 15.95
CA VAL A 225 8.28 -19.29 17.21
C VAL A 225 9.11 -18.22 17.96
N ARG A 226 9.52 -17.11 17.33
CA ARG A 226 10.31 -16.06 18.02
C ARG A 226 9.48 -14.85 18.47
N CYS A 227 8.38 -14.54 17.78
CA CYS A 227 7.45 -13.49 18.20
C CYS A 227 6.71 -13.83 19.50
N VAL A 228 6.31 -15.10 19.70
CA VAL A 228 5.65 -15.51 20.96
C VAL A 228 6.62 -15.46 22.14
N ARG A 229 7.89 -15.83 21.96
CA ARG A 229 8.91 -15.72 23.04
C ARG A 229 9.29 -14.29 23.42
N CYS A 230 9.08 -13.30 22.55
CA CYS A 230 9.28 -11.89 22.87
C CYS A 230 8.06 -11.25 23.55
N LEU A 231 6.85 -11.83 23.40
CA LEU A 231 5.65 -11.40 24.12
C LEU A 231 5.59 -11.95 25.56
N ASP A 232 6.26 -13.06 25.83
CA ASP A 232 6.33 -13.70 27.16
C ASP A 232 7.40 -13.12 28.11
N ARG A 233 8.18 -12.12 27.68
CA ARG A 233 9.07 -11.39 28.59
C ARG A 233 8.51 -9.99 28.83
N GLY A 234 7.90 -9.84 30.00
CA GLY A 234 7.46 -8.57 30.57
C GLY A 234 8.59 -7.52 30.68
N PRO A 235 8.25 -6.33 31.18
CA PRO A 235 8.92 -5.08 30.82
C PRO A 235 10.30 -4.95 31.47
N CYS A 236 11.35 -4.85 30.67
CA CYS A 236 12.61 -4.26 31.12
C CYS A 236 12.55 -2.74 30.91
N TRP A 237 11.90 -2.06 31.85
CA TRP A 237 12.31 -0.72 32.28
C TRP A 237 13.18 -0.91 33.53
N SER A 238 14.27 -0.14 33.60
CA SER A 238 15.45 -0.21 34.50
C SER A 238 16.48 -1.27 34.13
#